data_AF-A0A0J6XKT4-F1
#
_entry.id   AF-A0A0J6XKT4-F1
#
_cell.length_a   1.000
_cell.length_b   1.000
_cell.length_c   1.000
_cell.angle_alpha   90.00
_cell.angle_beta   90.00
_cell.angle_gamma   90.00
#
_symmetry.space_group_name_H-M   'P 1'
#
loop_
_entity.id
_entity.type
_entity.pdbx_description
1 polymer ?
#
loop_
_entity_poly.entity_id
_entity_poly.type
_entity_poly.pdbx_seq_one_letter_code
_entity_poly.pdbx_strand_id
1 'polypeptide(L)'
;MPQDHDIKGRGAPAVLTAGGRSAEHAERNYCGYREVVRNSFKQWYKNNRDSWSGTKTNDRVTHFAIAAAPTDQHQPGTGPARVLDIGCGRGLQTASLAEWLEAEVTGLDLLDVWDTPQVKHGSIRFHQGDFLAFQAEGLDLLVDNGCLHHQRREDWAPWVQHGREMLRPGGAWVVSVFLSPDGEITPHPLADGRLNWWLTEELVTELYEANGFRFTGRLEIDRHFVYEGHQLKYLTLSFVAV
;
A
#
# COMPACT_ATOMS: atom_id res chain seq x y z
N MET A 1 -38.95 -6.79 -68.43
CA MET A 1 -39.85 -6.61 -67.27
C MET A 1 -40.00 -7.96 -66.58
N PRO A 2 -40.21 -8.02 -65.27
CA PRO A 2 -39.47 -7.34 -64.18
C PRO A 2 -38.37 -8.35 -63.69
N GLN A 3 -37.81 -8.39 -62.47
CA GLN A 3 -37.81 -7.54 -61.28
C GLN A 3 -36.45 -7.68 -60.56
N ASP A 4 -36.09 -6.73 -59.70
CA ASP A 4 -34.93 -6.83 -58.79
C ASP A 4 -35.18 -7.73 -57.58
N HIS A 5 -34.10 -8.27 -56.99
CA HIS A 5 -33.99 -8.37 -55.52
C HIS A 5 -32.52 -8.28 -55.06
N ASP A 6 -32.19 -7.15 -54.43
CA ASP A 6 -30.94 -6.87 -53.71
C ASP A 6 -31.03 -7.41 -52.27
N ILE A 7 -30.09 -8.25 -51.83
CA ILE A 7 -29.82 -8.49 -50.40
C ILE A 7 -28.31 -8.49 -50.15
N LYS A 8 -27.91 -7.46 -49.40
CA LYS A 8 -26.55 -7.12 -48.98
C LYS A 8 -25.98 -8.09 -47.93
N GLY A 9 -24.63 -8.14 -47.90
CA GLY A 9 -23.86 -8.05 -46.66
C GLY A 9 -23.89 -9.27 -45.73
N ARG A 10 -22.94 -10.20 -45.93
CA ARG A 10 -22.53 -11.12 -44.85
C ARG A 10 -21.77 -10.33 -43.78
N GLY A 11 -22.40 -10.10 -42.63
CA GLY A 11 -21.71 -9.58 -41.45
C GLY A 11 -20.68 -10.58 -40.93
N ALA A 12 -19.49 -10.10 -40.59
CA ALA A 12 -18.53 -10.88 -39.82
C ALA A 12 -19.07 -11.10 -38.39
N PRO A 13 -18.83 -12.27 -37.76
CA PRO A 13 -19.23 -12.49 -36.38
C PRO A 13 -18.36 -11.63 -35.46
N ALA A 14 -18.99 -10.80 -34.63
CA ALA A 14 -18.29 -10.08 -33.59
C ALA A 14 -17.72 -11.08 -32.57
N VAL A 15 -16.39 -11.17 -32.48
CA VAL A 15 -15.71 -11.94 -31.43
C VAL A 15 -15.89 -11.21 -30.11
N LEU A 16 -16.94 -11.57 -29.38
CA LEU A 16 -17.14 -11.13 -28.00
C LEU A 16 -16.11 -11.83 -27.10
N THR A 17 -15.02 -11.11 -26.80
CA THR A 17 -13.99 -11.55 -25.86
C THR A 17 -14.57 -11.64 -24.44
N ALA A 18 -14.75 -12.88 -23.95
CA ALA A 18 -15.31 -13.13 -22.62
C ALA A 18 -14.49 -12.49 -21.47
N GLY A 19 -13.18 -12.26 -21.67
CA GLY A 19 -12.31 -11.62 -20.69
C GLY A 19 -12.60 -10.13 -20.44
N GLY A 20 -13.07 -9.39 -21.44
CA GLY A 20 -13.21 -7.92 -21.34
C GLY A 20 -14.21 -7.49 -20.27
N ARG A 21 -15.38 -8.13 -20.22
CA ARG A 21 -16.44 -7.77 -19.25
C ARG A 21 -16.06 -8.06 -17.81
N SER A 22 -15.23 -9.07 -17.57
CA SER A 22 -14.75 -9.44 -16.23
C SER A 22 -13.72 -8.42 -15.73
N ALA A 23 -12.74 -8.09 -16.57
CA ALA A 23 -11.73 -7.08 -16.25
C ALA A 23 -12.34 -5.70 -15.99
N GLU A 24 -13.23 -5.23 -16.88
CA GLU A 24 -13.95 -3.96 -16.65
C GLU A 24 -14.83 -3.99 -15.39
N HIS A 25 -15.39 -5.13 -15.00
CA HIS A 25 -16.18 -5.24 -13.77
C HIS A 25 -15.27 -5.17 -12.52
N ALA A 26 -14.15 -5.89 -12.53
CA ALA A 26 -13.15 -5.80 -11.47
C ALA A 26 -12.61 -4.38 -11.30
N GLU A 27 -12.31 -3.69 -12.41
CA GLU A 27 -11.86 -2.30 -12.44
C GLU A 27 -12.93 -1.33 -11.92
N ARG A 28 -14.18 -1.46 -12.37
CA ARG A 28 -15.30 -0.64 -11.85
C ARG A 28 -15.51 -0.85 -10.35
N ASN A 29 -15.38 -2.09 -9.86
CA ASN A 29 -15.48 -2.41 -8.43
C ASN A 29 -14.29 -1.82 -7.64
N TYR A 30 -13.08 -1.87 -8.21
CA TYR A 30 -11.88 -1.25 -7.64
C TYR A 30 -12.03 0.26 -7.52
N CYS A 31 -12.24 0.96 -8.64
CA CYS A 31 -12.43 2.41 -8.67
C CYS A 31 -13.51 2.87 -7.68
N GLY A 32 -14.65 2.18 -7.64
CA GLY A 32 -15.74 2.49 -6.70
C GLY A 32 -15.34 2.31 -5.23
N TYR A 33 -14.61 1.25 -4.89
CA TYR A 33 -14.12 1.04 -3.52
C TYR A 33 -13.03 2.05 -3.13
N ARG A 34 -12.13 2.43 -4.06
CA ARG A 34 -11.10 3.44 -3.80
C ARG A 34 -11.70 4.82 -3.57
N GLU A 35 -12.85 5.15 -4.18
CA GLU A 35 -13.62 6.34 -3.82
C GLU A 35 -14.17 6.27 -2.39
N VAL A 36 -14.68 5.11 -1.93
CA VAL A 36 -15.11 4.90 -0.53
C VAL A 36 -13.93 5.12 0.44
N VAL A 37 -12.77 4.50 0.19
CA VAL A 37 -11.56 4.68 1.01
C VAL A 37 -11.13 6.14 1.05
N ARG A 38 -11.04 6.82 -0.10
CA ARG A 38 -10.69 8.25 -0.20
C ARG A 38 -11.66 9.12 0.59
N ASN A 39 -12.97 8.89 0.45
CA ASN A 39 -14.00 9.67 1.12
C ASN A 39 -14.00 9.44 2.64
N SER A 40 -13.81 8.20 3.10
CA SER A 40 -13.59 7.88 4.52
C SER A 40 -12.40 8.67 5.06
N PHE A 41 -11.19 8.45 4.55
CA PHE A 41 -9.99 9.12 5.06
C PHE A 41 -10.09 10.65 5.00
N LYS A 42 -10.70 11.22 3.95
CA LYS A 42 -10.93 12.67 3.84
C LYS A 42 -11.77 13.21 4.99
N GLN A 43 -12.80 12.48 5.43
CA GLN A 43 -13.56 12.87 6.62
C GLN A 43 -12.77 12.65 7.92
N TRP A 44 -11.93 11.62 8.02
CA TRP A 44 -11.11 11.40 9.22
C TRP A 44 -10.08 12.53 9.41
N TYR A 45 -9.29 12.86 8.38
CA TYR A 45 -8.32 13.97 8.43
C TYR A 45 -9.00 15.33 8.65
N LYS A 46 -10.10 15.63 7.92
CA LYS A 46 -10.85 16.89 8.08
C LYS A 46 -11.33 17.14 9.52
N ASN A 47 -11.65 16.07 10.24
CA ASN A 47 -12.15 16.13 11.62
C ASN A 47 -11.06 15.84 12.67
N ASN A 48 -9.78 15.81 12.29
CA ASN A 48 -8.64 15.45 13.15
C ASN A 48 -8.84 14.13 13.92
N ARG A 49 -9.44 13.13 13.25
CA ARG A 49 -9.68 11.78 13.78
C ARG A 49 -8.56 10.79 13.43
N ASP A 50 -7.52 11.26 12.77
CA ASP A 50 -6.31 10.54 12.38
C ASP A 50 -5.42 10.20 13.59
N SER A 51 -5.96 9.38 14.51
CA SER A 51 -5.30 8.94 15.75
C SER A 51 -4.06 8.06 15.57
N TRP A 52 -3.60 7.87 14.33
CA TRP A 52 -2.32 7.26 13.97
C TRP A 52 -1.21 8.31 13.79
N SER A 53 -1.55 9.54 13.38
CA SER A 53 -0.56 10.60 13.10
C SER A 53 0.17 11.05 14.37
N GLY A 54 1.51 11.11 14.29
CA GLY A 54 2.37 11.62 15.37
C GLY A 54 2.41 10.76 16.63
N THR A 55 2.08 9.46 16.51
CA THR A 55 2.04 8.53 17.64
C THR A 55 3.33 7.72 17.79
N LYS A 56 3.69 7.40 19.03
CA LYS A 56 4.82 6.50 19.37
C LYS A 56 4.70 5.10 18.73
N THR A 57 3.49 4.67 18.36
CA THR A 57 3.30 3.41 17.63
C THR A 57 3.83 3.51 16.21
N ASN A 58 3.58 4.64 15.52
CA ASN A 58 4.07 4.87 14.18
C ASN A 58 5.58 5.13 14.17
N ASP A 59 6.12 5.83 15.17
CA ASP A 59 7.57 5.99 15.34
C ASP A 59 8.30 4.63 15.43
N ARG A 60 7.72 3.66 16.15
CA ARG A 60 8.25 2.29 16.23
C ARG A 60 8.24 1.56 14.88
N VAL A 61 7.22 1.76 14.04
CA VAL A 61 7.21 1.23 12.66
C VAL A 61 8.29 1.90 11.82
N THR A 62 8.43 3.23 11.90
CA THR A 62 9.48 3.99 11.19
C THR A 62 10.87 3.49 11.57
N HIS A 63 11.18 3.33 12.86
CA HIS A 63 12.48 2.82 13.29
C HIS A 63 12.75 1.38 12.83
N PHE A 64 11.72 0.54 12.76
CA PHE A 64 11.85 -0.81 12.20
C PHE A 64 12.10 -0.76 10.68
N ALA A 65 11.43 0.13 9.95
CA ALA A 65 11.68 0.36 8.52
C ALA A 65 13.10 0.88 8.24
N ILE A 66 13.60 1.82 9.05
CA ILE A 66 14.98 2.31 8.98
C ILE A 66 15.98 1.16 9.20
N ALA A 67 15.74 0.29 10.18
CA ALA A 67 16.61 -0.86 10.47
C ALA A 67 16.54 -1.98 9.41
N ALA A 68 15.44 -2.06 8.65
CA ALA A 68 15.26 -3.00 7.54
C ALA A 68 15.75 -2.46 6.18
N ALA A 69 16.11 -1.18 6.09
CA ALA A 69 16.61 -0.56 4.87
C ALA A 69 17.95 -1.23 4.44
N PRO A 70 18.14 -1.55 3.14
CA PRO A 70 19.39 -2.16 2.69
C PRO A 70 20.61 -1.27 2.93
N THR A 71 21.46 -1.65 3.89
CA THR A 71 22.67 -0.89 4.26
C THR A 71 23.76 -0.90 3.19
N ASP A 72 23.82 -1.99 2.45
CA ASP A 72 24.99 -2.44 1.66
C ASP A 72 25.26 -1.57 0.41
N GLN A 73 24.31 -0.69 0.06
CA GLN A 73 24.39 0.20 -1.09
C GLN A 73 24.87 1.62 -0.76
N HIS A 74 25.28 1.92 0.47
CA HIS A 74 26.08 3.12 0.77
C HIS A 74 27.54 3.00 0.28
N GLN A 75 27.76 2.34 -0.86
CA GLN A 75 29.04 2.36 -1.54
C GLN A 75 29.29 3.76 -2.12
N PRO A 76 30.51 4.32 -2.02
CA PRO A 76 30.79 5.65 -2.56
C PRO A 76 30.45 5.73 -4.06
N GLY A 77 29.42 6.51 -4.42
CA GLY A 77 29.02 6.80 -5.79
C GLY A 77 27.66 6.27 -6.25
N THR A 78 26.91 5.54 -5.41
CA THR A 78 25.56 5.01 -5.74
C THR A 78 24.42 6.03 -5.65
N GLY A 79 24.63 7.15 -4.94
CA GLY A 79 23.60 8.16 -4.66
C GLY A 79 22.77 7.85 -3.41
N PRO A 80 21.81 8.72 -3.04
CA PRO A 80 20.90 8.47 -1.92
C PRO A 80 19.99 7.26 -2.19
N ALA A 81 19.63 6.53 -1.12
CA ALA A 81 18.63 5.48 -1.21
C ALA A 81 17.27 6.04 -1.66
N ARG A 82 16.50 5.26 -2.42
CA ARG A 82 15.20 5.67 -2.98
C ARG A 82 14.07 4.93 -2.28
N VAL A 83 13.20 5.68 -1.62
CA VAL A 83 12.18 5.16 -0.69
C VAL A 83 10.78 5.62 -1.10
N LEU A 84 9.78 4.76 -0.94
CA LEU A 84 8.35 5.10 -1.08
C LEU A 84 7.61 4.79 0.23
N ASP A 85 6.90 5.79 0.74
CA ASP A 85 6.02 5.74 1.92
C ASP A 85 4.56 5.73 1.43
N ILE A 86 3.89 4.57 1.57
CA ILE A 86 2.58 4.25 0.98
C ILE A 86 1.48 4.50 2.00
N GLY A 87 0.57 5.43 1.70
CA GLY A 87 -0.41 5.94 2.65
C GLY A 87 0.21 6.93 3.63
N CYS A 88 1.11 7.79 3.15
CA CYS A 88 1.97 8.63 4.00
C CYS A 88 1.21 9.63 4.90
N GLY A 89 -0.07 9.91 4.61
CA GLY A 89 -0.89 10.86 5.34
C GLY A 89 -0.24 12.24 5.45
N ARG A 90 -0.01 12.70 6.69
CA ARG A 90 0.66 13.98 6.99
C ARG A 90 2.15 14.02 6.63
N GLY A 91 2.78 12.88 6.31
CA GLY A 91 4.19 12.83 5.88
C GLY A 91 5.23 12.79 7.00
N LEU A 92 4.81 12.58 8.26
CA LEU A 92 5.73 12.51 9.41
C LEU A 92 6.69 11.32 9.34
N GLN A 93 6.21 10.17 8.83
CA GLN A 93 7.07 9.01 8.55
C GLN A 93 7.99 9.31 7.36
N THR A 94 7.46 9.90 6.29
CA THR A 94 8.22 10.33 5.10
C THR A 94 9.42 11.21 5.47
N ALA A 95 9.22 12.20 6.34
CA ALA A 95 10.28 13.07 6.83
C ALA A 95 11.30 12.35 7.70
N SER A 96 10.82 11.43 8.57
CA SER A 96 11.70 10.64 9.42
C SER A 96 12.57 9.69 8.59
N LEU A 97 12.02 9.07 7.53
CA LEU A 97 12.77 8.24 6.59
C LEU A 97 13.84 9.05 5.85
N ALA A 98 13.51 10.26 5.39
CA ALA A 98 14.46 11.13 4.68
C ALA A 98 15.61 11.58 5.60
N GLU A 99 15.30 12.02 6.82
CA GLU A 99 16.29 12.51 7.79
C GLU A 99 17.24 11.40 8.27
N TRP A 100 16.72 10.19 8.56
CA TRP A 100 17.51 9.10 9.15
C TRP A 100 18.26 8.22 8.13
N LEU A 101 17.77 8.12 6.90
CA LEU A 101 18.42 7.36 5.81
C LEU A 101 19.20 8.25 4.83
N GLU A 102 19.20 9.58 5.06
CA GLU A 102 19.69 10.60 4.12
C GLU A 102 19.15 10.44 2.68
N ALA A 103 17.91 9.93 2.57
CA ALA A 103 17.34 9.31 1.37
C ALA A 103 16.50 10.26 0.49
N GLU A 104 16.27 9.88 -0.77
CA GLU A 104 15.18 10.43 -1.59
C GLU A 104 13.88 9.69 -1.28
N VAL A 105 12.97 10.32 -0.54
CA VAL A 105 11.70 9.72 -0.12
C VAL A 105 10.53 10.32 -0.89
N THR A 106 9.69 9.45 -1.45
CA THR A 106 8.39 9.85 -2.01
C THR A 106 7.29 9.45 -1.03
N GLY A 107 6.51 10.42 -0.53
CA GLY A 107 5.28 10.15 0.20
C GLY A 107 4.10 10.07 -0.78
N LEU A 108 3.38 8.95 -0.77
CA LEU A 108 2.24 8.70 -1.64
C LEU A 108 0.96 8.50 -0.82
N ASP A 109 -0.09 9.26 -1.13
CA ASP A 109 -1.40 9.11 -0.49
C ASP A 109 -2.53 9.44 -1.47
N LEU A 110 -3.74 8.95 -1.19
CA LEU A 110 -4.96 9.34 -1.90
C LEU A 110 -5.31 10.83 -1.68
N LEU A 111 -4.74 11.46 -0.65
CA LEU A 111 -5.10 12.78 -0.15
C LEU A 111 -3.87 13.69 0.00
N ASP A 112 -4.06 14.96 -0.35
CA ASP A 112 -3.12 16.08 -0.22
C ASP A 112 -3.15 16.70 1.20
N VAL A 113 -2.98 15.85 2.23
CA VAL A 113 -3.10 16.23 3.66
C VAL A 113 -1.74 16.43 4.35
N TRP A 114 -0.70 16.77 3.58
CA TRP A 114 0.68 16.84 4.06
C TRP A 114 0.88 17.98 5.07
N ASP A 115 1.52 17.65 6.19
CA ASP A 115 1.78 18.52 7.33
C ASP A 115 3.15 18.11 7.93
N THR A 116 4.16 18.11 7.05
CA THR A 116 5.49 17.57 7.31
C THR A 116 6.41 18.61 7.94
N PRO A 117 7.30 18.23 8.89
CA PRO A 117 8.41 19.09 9.28
C PRO A 117 9.38 19.29 8.10
N GLN A 118 10.22 20.31 8.21
CA GLN A 118 11.39 20.48 7.36
C GLN A 118 12.45 19.43 7.70
N VAL A 119 13.05 18.82 6.68
CA VAL A 119 14.22 17.93 6.82
C VAL A 119 15.51 18.69 6.51
N LYS A 120 16.61 18.21 7.11
CA LYS A 120 17.97 18.70 6.91
C LYS A 120 18.79 17.72 6.08
N HIS A 121 18.44 16.43 6.14
CA HIS A 121 19.09 15.33 5.43
C HIS A 121 18.10 14.65 4.47
N GLY A 122 18.63 14.10 3.37
CA GLY A 122 17.81 13.54 2.30
C GLY A 122 16.95 14.58 1.55
N SER A 123 15.89 14.11 0.90
CA SER A 123 14.86 14.97 0.29
C SER A 123 13.50 14.28 0.27
N ILE A 124 12.43 15.09 0.26
CA ILE A 124 11.04 14.61 0.21
C ILE A 124 10.35 15.13 -1.04
N ARG A 125 9.57 14.27 -1.70
CA ARG A 125 8.53 14.66 -2.66
C ARG A 125 7.22 14.02 -2.23
N PHE A 126 6.09 14.69 -2.46
CA PHE A 126 4.77 14.09 -2.25
C PHE A 126 4.04 13.89 -3.58
N HIS A 127 3.25 12.83 -3.64
CA HIS A 127 2.37 12.51 -4.76
C HIS A 127 0.96 12.21 -4.23
N GLN A 128 -0.04 12.94 -4.72
CA GLN A 128 -1.44 12.57 -4.51
C GLN A 128 -1.85 11.61 -5.62
N GLY A 129 -2.16 10.36 -5.29
CA GLY A 129 -2.47 9.33 -6.27
C GLY A 129 -2.91 8.01 -5.66
N ASP A 130 -3.14 7.03 -6.52
CA ASP A 130 -3.36 5.65 -6.09
C ASP A 130 -2.06 4.85 -6.16
N PHE A 131 -1.84 3.94 -5.23
CA PHE A 131 -0.68 3.05 -5.22
C PHE A 131 -0.63 2.18 -6.47
N LEU A 132 -1.73 1.54 -6.87
CA LEU A 132 -1.78 0.69 -8.07
C LEU A 132 -1.68 1.48 -9.39
N ALA A 133 -1.78 2.82 -9.34
CA ALA A 133 -1.59 3.70 -10.50
C ALA A 133 -0.23 4.42 -10.47
N PHE A 134 0.44 4.47 -9.32
CA PHE A 134 1.75 5.08 -9.15
C PHE A 134 2.85 4.19 -9.75
N GLN A 135 3.88 4.79 -10.34
CA GLN A 135 4.94 4.08 -11.03
C GLN A 135 6.30 4.59 -10.57
N ALA A 136 7.18 3.66 -10.20
CA ALA A 136 8.58 3.90 -9.89
C ALA A 136 9.38 2.64 -10.22
N GLU A 137 10.69 2.77 -10.42
CA GLU A 137 11.58 1.64 -10.68
C GLU A 137 12.81 1.75 -9.79
N GLY A 138 13.37 0.62 -9.36
CA GLY A 138 14.64 0.56 -8.64
C GLY A 138 14.60 1.21 -7.25
N LEU A 139 13.51 1.04 -6.52
CA LEU A 139 13.39 1.47 -5.12
C LEU A 139 14.21 0.55 -4.19
N ASP A 140 14.83 1.13 -3.17
CA ASP A 140 15.57 0.43 -2.12
C ASP A 140 14.66 -0.05 -0.98
N LEU A 141 13.63 0.74 -0.66
CA LEU A 141 12.69 0.48 0.43
C LEU A 141 11.26 0.91 0.07
N LEU A 142 10.31 0.00 0.29
CA LEU A 142 8.89 0.29 0.40
C LEU A 142 8.46 0.26 1.86
N VAL A 143 7.62 1.22 2.27
CA VAL A 143 6.98 1.22 3.59
C VAL A 143 5.46 1.34 3.39
N ASP A 144 4.71 0.35 3.87
CA ASP A 144 3.24 0.35 3.92
C ASP A 144 2.82 0.33 5.40
N ASN A 145 2.57 1.49 5.98
CA ASN A 145 2.29 1.61 7.41
C ASN A 145 0.79 1.77 7.68
N GLY A 146 0.06 0.66 7.59
CA GLY A 146 -1.39 0.64 7.76
C GLY A 146 -2.16 1.03 6.51
N CYS A 147 -1.67 0.69 5.31
CA CYS A 147 -2.41 0.89 4.06
C CYS A 147 -3.00 -0.43 3.55
N LEU A 148 -2.23 -1.52 3.50
CA LEU A 148 -2.65 -2.84 2.97
C LEU A 148 -3.94 -3.35 3.62
N HIS A 149 -4.08 -3.23 4.94
CA HIS A 149 -5.24 -3.72 5.68
C HIS A 149 -6.55 -2.93 5.46
N HIS A 150 -6.52 -1.89 4.62
CA HIS A 150 -7.70 -1.18 4.14
C HIS A 150 -8.12 -1.56 2.71
N GLN A 151 -7.37 -2.41 2.03
CA GLN A 151 -7.67 -2.86 0.68
C GLN A 151 -8.64 -4.05 0.68
N ARG A 152 -9.31 -4.29 -0.45
CA ARG A 152 -10.16 -5.48 -0.59
C ARG A 152 -9.28 -6.72 -0.70
N ARG A 153 -9.82 -7.88 -0.33
CA ARG A 153 -9.05 -9.14 -0.32
C ARG A 153 -8.55 -9.53 -1.71
N GLU A 154 -9.32 -9.23 -2.74
CA GLU A 154 -8.94 -9.43 -4.14
C GLU A 154 -7.80 -8.52 -4.63
N ASP A 155 -7.56 -7.39 -3.94
CA ASP A 155 -6.52 -6.41 -4.32
C ASP A 155 -5.15 -6.73 -3.68
N TRP A 156 -5.08 -7.60 -2.67
CA TRP A 156 -3.84 -7.84 -1.90
C TRP A 156 -2.69 -8.42 -2.73
N ALA A 157 -2.97 -9.40 -3.60
CA ALA A 157 -1.93 -9.94 -4.48
C ALA A 157 -1.48 -8.92 -5.55
N PRO A 158 -2.39 -8.23 -6.29
CA PRO A 158 -2.02 -7.09 -7.13
C PRO A 158 -1.20 -6.01 -6.41
N TRP A 159 -1.53 -5.68 -5.16
CA TRP A 159 -0.78 -4.71 -4.34
C TRP A 159 0.67 -5.15 -4.12
N VAL A 160 0.87 -6.38 -3.65
CA VAL A 160 2.23 -6.89 -3.38
C VAL A 160 3.02 -7.13 -4.68
N GLN A 161 2.36 -7.54 -5.77
CA GLN A 161 2.99 -7.65 -7.10
C GLN A 161 3.45 -6.28 -7.62
N HIS A 162 2.59 -5.28 -7.54
CA HIS A 162 2.90 -3.92 -8.00
C HIS A 162 4.11 -3.33 -7.26
N GLY A 163 4.17 -3.46 -5.94
CA GLY A 163 5.36 -3.03 -5.19
C GLY A 163 6.61 -3.88 -5.46
N ARG A 164 6.45 -5.19 -5.75
CA ARG A 164 7.57 -6.06 -6.15
C ARG A 164 8.22 -5.60 -7.45
N GLU A 165 7.43 -5.09 -8.39
CA GLU A 165 7.92 -4.58 -9.68
C GLU A 165 8.70 -3.25 -9.51
N MET A 166 8.31 -2.41 -8.56
CA MET A 166 9.00 -1.14 -8.28
C MET A 166 10.33 -1.29 -7.51
N LEU A 167 10.49 -2.37 -6.72
CA LEU A 167 11.71 -2.66 -5.96
C LEU A 167 12.83 -3.21 -6.85
N ARG A 168 14.07 -2.77 -6.61
CA ARG A 168 15.25 -3.47 -7.18
C ARG A 168 15.43 -4.85 -6.52
N PRO A 169 16.18 -5.78 -7.15
CA PRO A 169 16.66 -6.98 -6.46
C PRO A 169 17.38 -6.63 -5.15
N GLY A 170 17.05 -7.33 -4.07
CA GLY A 170 17.56 -7.03 -2.73
C GLY A 170 17.05 -5.72 -2.12
N GLY A 171 16.03 -5.09 -2.69
CA GLY A 171 15.26 -4.01 -2.05
C GLY A 171 14.32 -4.58 -0.98
N ALA A 172 13.97 -3.78 0.02
CA ALA A 172 13.16 -4.20 1.16
C ALA A 172 11.72 -3.68 1.10
N TRP A 173 10.77 -4.41 1.69
CA TRP A 173 9.44 -3.90 2.00
C TRP A 173 9.15 -4.12 3.49
N VAL A 174 8.79 -3.04 4.19
CA VAL A 174 8.19 -3.12 5.53
C VAL A 174 6.70 -2.82 5.46
N VAL A 175 5.88 -3.73 5.97
CA VAL A 175 4.42 -3.61 5.99
C VAL A 175 3.90 -3.71 7.42
N SER A 176 2.95 -2.85 7.79
CA SER A 176 2.28 -2.84 9.09
C SER A 176 0.77 -2.98 8.92
N VAL A 177 0.18 -3.93 9.63
CA VAL A 177 -1.26 -4.28 9.56
C VAL A 177 -1.82 -4.47 10.97
N PHE A 178 -3.14 -4.62 11.12
CA PHE A 178 -3.70 -5.00 12.43
C PHE A 178 -3.50 -6.50 12.63
N LEU A 179 -2.88 -6.87 13.75
CA LEU A 179 -2.72 -8.26 14.14
C LEU A 179 -4.08 -8.82 14.58
N SER A 180 -4.46 -9.98 14.03
CA SER A 180 -5.59 -10.74 14.55
C SER A 180 -5.29 -11.25 15.97
N PRO A 181 -6.14 -10.94 16.96
CA PRO A 181 -5.95 -11.43 18.33
C PRO A 181 -6.27 -12.92 18.47
N ASP A 182 -7.06 -13.48 17.54
CA ASP A 182 -7.67 -14.81 17.67
C ASP A 182 -7.11 -15.83 16.66
N GLY A 183 -6.16 -15.42 15.80
CA GLY A 183 -5.58 -16.26 14.75
C GLY A 183 -6.45 -16.40 13.48
N GLU A 184 -7.53 -15.62 13.37
CA GLU A 184 -8.46 -15.66 12.24
C GLU A 184 -8.36 -14.41 11.35
N ILE A 185 -8.66 -14.55 10.05
CA ILE A 185 -8.61 -13.46 9.07
C ILE A 185 -9.96 -12.73 9.04
N THR A 186 -10.11 -11.69 9.86
CA THR A 186 -11.41 -11.07 10.15
C THR A 186 -11.58 -9.71 9.43
N PRO A 187 -12.65 -9.53 8.63
CA PRO A 187 -13.04 -8.22 8.13
C PRO A 187 -13.87 -7.46 9.17
N HIS A 188 -13.51 -6.19 9.39
CA HIS A 188 -14.28 -5.23 10.17
C HIS A 188 -14.70 -4.06 9.25
N PRO A 189 -15.84 -4.16 8.54
CA PRO A 189 -16.40 -3.06 7.77
C PRO A 189 -16.80 -1.92 8.69
N LEU A 190 -16.33 -0.70 8.40
CA LEU A 190 -16.68 0.50 9.15
C LEU A 190 -18.00 1.09 8.63
N ALA A 191 -18.66 1.91 9.46
CA ALA A 191 -19.91 2.57 9.12
C ALA A 191 -19.82 3.56 7.93
N ASP A 192 -18.60 3.96 7.53
CA ASP A 192 -18.32 4.77 6.33
C ASP A 192 -18.00 3.92 5.08
N GLY A 193 -18.14 2.59 5.17
CA GLY A 193 -17.92 1.64 4.08
C GLY A 193 -16.46 1.20 3.88
N ARG A 194 -15.49 1.82 4.57
CA ARG A 194 -14.08 1.39 4.53
C ARG A 194 -13.92 0.04 5.23
N LEU A 195 -13.15 -0.86 4.66
CA LEU A 195 -12.73 -2.09 5.33
C LEU A 195 -11.54 -1.82 6.26
N ASN A 196 -11.55 -2.45 7.41
CA ASN A 196 -10.35 -2.74 8.18
C ASN A 196 -10.21 -4.26 8.26
N TRP A 197 -9.03 -4.81 8.02
CA TRP A 197 -8.78 -6.23 8.21
C TRP A 197 -7.88 -6.48 9.42
N TRP A 198 -8.22 -7.51 10.19
CA TRP A 198 -7.34 -8.15 11.16
C TRP A 198 -6.72 -9.37 10.50
N LEU A 199 -5.39 -9.39 10.44
CA LEU A 199 -4.62 -10.35 9.64
C LEU A 199 -3.68 -11.15 10.53
N THR A 200 -3.38 -12.38 10.12
CA THR A 200 -2.40 -13.25 10.78
C THR A 200 -1.01 -13.04 10.20
N GLU A 201 0.03 -13.44 10.94
CA GLU A 201 1.42 -13.36 10.44
C GLU A 201 1.65 -14.34 9.30
N GLU A 202 1.05 -15.52 9.40
CA GLU A 202 1.06 -16.59 8.43
C GLU A 202 0.52 -16.09 7.09
N LEU A 203 -0.67 -15.48 7.06
CA LEU A 203 -1.27 -14.95 5.83
C LEU A 203 -0.40 -13.89 5.17
N VAL A 204 0.09 -12.91 5.94
CA VAL A 204 0.86 -11.80 5.36
C VAL A 204 2.23 -12.30 4.88
N THR A 205 2.85 -13.25 5.59
CA THR A 205 4.09 -13.90 5.16
C THR A 205 3.88 -14.70 3.88
N GLU A 206 2.88 -15.58 3.84
CA GLU A 206 2.54 -16.37 2.64
C GLU A 206 2.21 -15.48 1.44
N LEU A 207 1.46 -14.38 1.65
CA LEU A 207 1.13 -13.41 0.60
C LEU A 207 2.40 -12.79 -0.01
N TYR A 208 3.38 -12.42 0.81
CA TYR A 208 4.62 -11.81 0.32
C TYR A 208 5.54 -12.86 -0.31
N GLU A 209 5.74 -14.01 0.32
CA GLU A 209 6.62 -15.06 -0.22
C GLU A 209 6.11 -15.65 -1.54
N ALA A 210 4.79 -15.77 -1.71
CA ALA A 210 4.18 -16.16 -2.98
C ALA A 210 4.40 -15.15 -4.13
N ASN A 211 4.82 -13.91 -3.81
CA ASN A 211 5.03 -12.82 -4.77
C ASN A 211 6.50 -12.35 -4.83
N GLY A 212 7.45 -13.28 -4.66
CA GLY A 212 8.87 -13.01 -4.92
C GLY A 212 9.57 -12.21 -3.82
N PHE A 213 9.15 -12.44 -2.57
CA PHE A 213 9.83 -11.94 -1.38
C PHE A 213 10.34 -13.09 -0.51
N ARG A 214 11.24 -12.76 0.41
CA ARG A 214 11.64 -13.61 1.53
C ARG A 214 11.46 -12.85 2.83
N PHE A 215 10.86 -13.48 3.84
CA PHE A 215 10.74 -12.91 5.18
C PHE A 215 12.11 -12.59 5.82
N THR A 216 12.21 -11.47 6.53
CA THR A 216 13.44 -11.04 7.22
C THR A 216 13.25 -10.63 8.69
N GLY A 217 12.05 -10.24 9.13
CA GLY A 217 11.86 -9.75 10.49
C GLY A 217 10.43 -9.41 10.87
N ARG A 218 10.17 -9.36 12.19
CA ARG A 218 8.87 -9.14 12.82
C ARG A 218 8.99 -8.11 13.95
N LEU A 219 7.98 -7.26 14.10
CA LEU A 219 7.76 -6.41 15.26
C LEU A 219 6.27 -6.33 15.62
N GLU A 220 5.95 -6.59 16.88
CA GLU A 220 4.60 -6.44 17.44
C GLU A 220 4.51 -5.14 18.26
N ILE A 221 3.45 -4.37 18.05
CA ILE A 221 3.27 -3.04 18.64
C ILE A 221 1.87 -2.93 19.23
N ASP A 222 1.77 -2.92 20.56
CA ASP A 222 0.53 -2.60 21.28
C ASP A 222 0.09 -1.15 20.97
N ARG A 223 -1.17 -0.96 20.55
CA ARG A 223 -1.72 0.38 20.27
C ARG A 223 -2.32 1.08 21.49
N HIS A 224 -2.34 0.40 22.63
CA HIS A 224 -2.96 0.84 23.88
C HIS A 224 -4.43 1.27 23.69
N PHE A 225 -5.13 0.54 22.82
CA PHE A 225 -6.49 0.81 22.39
C PHE A 225 -7.30 -0.49 22.36
N VAL A 226 -8.38 -0.54 23.13
CA VAL A 226 -9.31 -1.68 23.15
C VAL A 226 -10.37 -1.50 22.07
N TYR A 227 -10.56 -2.52 21.24
CA TYR A 227 -11.62 -2.56 20.23
C TYR A 227 -12.30 -3.94 20.26
N GLU A 228 -13.64 -3.95 20.29
CA GLU A 228 -14.47 -5.18 20.35
C GLU A 228 -14.07 -6.18 21.47
N GLY A 229 -13.39 -5.71 22.52
CA GLY A 229 -12.93 -6.52 23.67
C GLY A 229 -11.45 -6.93 23.61
N HIS A 230 -10.77 -6.71 22.49
CA HIS A 230 -9.38 -7.09 22.27
C HIS A 230 -8.46 -5.86 22.36
N GLN A 231 -7.24 -6.05 22.87
CA GLN A 231 -6.19 -5.03 22.76
C GLN A 231 -5.68 -5.01 21.32
N LEU A 232 -5.92 -3.91 20.61
CA LEU A 232 -5.53 -3.78 19.22
C LEU A 232 -4.01 -3.62 19.11
N LYS A 233 -3.40 -4.40 18.22
CA LYS A 233 -1.95 -4.37 17.97
C LYS A 233 -1.67 -4.18 16.49
N TYR A 234 -0.53 -3.56 16.17
CA TYR A 234 0.06 -3.68 14.85
C TYR A 234 0.99 -4.90 14.80
N LEU A 235 0.87 -5.67 13.73
CA LEU A 235 1.90 -6.59 13.26
C LEU A 235 2.68 -5.87 12.17
N THR A 236 3.99 -5.70 12.37
CA THR A 236 4.89 -5.13 11.37
C THR A 236 5.87 -6.21 10.92
N LEU A 237 5.97 -6.44 9.62
CA LEU A 237 6.85 -7.45 9.03
C LEU A 237 7.80 -6.79 8.03
N SER A 238 9.02 -7.31 7.92
CA SER A 238 9.98 -6.92 6.89
C SER A 238 10.27 -8.08 5.94
N PHE A 239 10.44 -7.73 4.68
CA PHE A 239 10.70 -8.63 3.57
C PHE A 239 11.81 -8.10 2.68
N VAL A 240 12.50 -8.98 1.96
CA VAL A 240 13.46 -8.62 0.90
C VAL A 240 13.02 -9.22 -0.43
N ALA A 241 13.10 -8.44 -1.51
CA ALA A 241 12.80 -8.88 -2.86
C ALA A 241 13.88 -9.86 -3.37
N VAL A 242 13.45 -11.05 -3.80
CA VAL A 242 14.31 -12.15 -4.31
C VAL A 242 14.08 -12.43 -5.79
#